data_AF-A0A011QJ67-F1
#
_entry.id   AF-A0A011QJ67-F1
#
_cell.length_a   1.000
_cell.length_b   1.000
_cell.length_c   1.000
_cell.angle_alpha   90.00
_cell.angle_beta   90.00
_cell.angle_gamma   90.00
#
_symmetry.space_group_name_H-M   'P 1'
#
loop_
_entity.id
_entity.type
_entity.pdbx_description
1 polymer ?
#
loop_
_entity_poly.entity_id
_entity_poly.type
_entity_poly.pdbx_seq_one_letter_code
_entity_poly.pdbx_strand_id
1 'polypeptide(L)'
;MKLLFALVALAVSALPELALGEPSSALKRAGEWPEIPPILAGRASFYGKRFSGRKTASGKSFQHEKLSAASNRFPLGTMVAVRRPLSTYCVVVRINDRMGHGGRVIDLSRAAAELLGMIEVGVTDVEIVPLPKPLIGHESACTLAFMPPVRLPSAEGRLSDRAADDRLAGGQASDNWRD
;
A
#
# COMPACT_ATOMS: atom_id res chain seq x y z
N MET A 1 -57.39 -41.87 37.51
CA MET A 1 -57.88 -40.47 37.35
C MET A 1 -56.68 -39.65 36.90
N LYS A 2 -56.54 -39.32 35.61
CA LYS A 2 -57.11 -38.14 34.92
C LYS A 2 -56.65 -36.80 35.52
N LEU A 3 -56.31 -35.86 34.63
CA LEU A 3 -56.05 -34.40 34.77
C LEU A 3 -54.54 -34.07 34.73
N LEU A 4 -53.91 -33.70 33.60
CA LEU A 4 -54.17 -32.63 32.61
C LEU A 4 -54.09 -31.21 33.20
N PHE A 5 -52.94 -30.55 33.03
CA PHE A 5 -52.77 -29.08 33.02
C PHE A 5 -51.61 -28.77 32.06
N ALA A 6 -51.89 -28.39 30.81
CA ALA A 6 -52.18 -27.03 30.33
C ALA A 6 -50.90 -26.21 30.08
N LEU A 7 -50.58 -26.10 28.78
CA LEU A 7 -49.65 -25.18 28.15
C LEU A 7 -49.75 -23.75 28.69
N VAL A 8 -48.60 -23.11 28.92
CA VAL A 8 -48.41 -21.67 28.67
C VAL A 8 -47.07 -21.52 27.96
N ALA A 9 -47.09 -21.54 26.63
CA ALA A 9 -45.97 -21.09 25.81
C ALA A 9 -45.97 -19.55 25.84
N LEU A 10 -45.00 -18.96 26.54
CA LEU A 10 -44.83 -17.51 26.59
C LEU A 10 -44.36 -17.02 25.21
N ALA A 11 -45.18 -16.18 24.59
CA ALA A 11 -44.93 -15.62 23.28
C ALA A 11 -43.77 -14.62 23.30
N VAL A 12 -42.94 -14.74 22.25
CA VAL A 12 -41.76 -13.96 21.90
C VAL A 12 -42.11 -12.49 21.70
N SER A 13 -41.39 -11.57 22.34
CA SER A 13 -41.20 -10.22 21.80
C SER A 13 -39.75 -10.11 21.34
N ALA A 14 -39.53 -10.46 20.07
CA ALA A 14 -38.30 -10.16 19.37
C ALA A 14 -38.27 -8.65 19.18
N LEU A 15 -37.56 -7.95 20.06
CA LEU A 15 -37.14 -6.60 19.75
C LEU A 15 -36.25 -6.68 18.51
N PRO A 16 -36.46 -5.85 17.47
CA PRO A 16 -35.43 -5.65 16.49
C PRO A 16 -34.28 -5.01 17.25
N GLU A 17 -33.22 -5.78 17.46
CA GLU A 17 -31.92 -5.21 17.77
C GLU A 17 -31.67 -4.20 16.66
N LEU A 18 -31.79 -2.90 17.00
CA LEU A 18 -31.32 -1.83 16.14
C LEU A 18 -29.82 -2.13 16.00
N ALA A 19 -29.49 -2.91 14.97
CA ALA A 19 -28.17 -3.05 14.46
C ALA A 19 -27.78 -1.63 14.06
N LEU A 20 -27.13 -0.94 14.99
CA LEU A 20 -26.27 0.19 14.69
C LEU A 20 -25.39 -0.33 13.57
N GLY A 21 -25.73 0.06 12.34
CA GLY A 21 -25.10 -0.47 11.15
C GLY A 21 -23.62 -0.24 11.31
N GLU A 22 -22.89 -1.34 11.48
CA GLU A 22 -21.44 -1.38 11.63
C GLU A 22 -20.81 -0.47 10.56
N PRO A 23 -20.35 0.75 10.89
CA PRO A 23 -19.69 1.58 9.89
C PRO A 23 -18.22 1.14 9.86
N SER A 24 -17.98 -0.12 9.51
CA SER A 24 -16.61 -0.64 9.38
C SER A 24 -16.51 -1.91 8.54
N SER A 25 -17.38 -2.06 7.54
CA SER A 25 -17.25 -3.14 6.55
C SER A 25 -16.95 -2.64 5.12
N ALA A 26 -17.06 -1.34 4.86
CA ALA A 26 -16.91 -0.78 3.51
C ALA A 26 -15.45 -0.51 3.07
N LEU A 27 -14.46 -0.51 3.97
CA LEU A 27 -13.03 -0.35 3.64
C LEU A 27 -12.22 -1.66 3.62
N LYS A 28 -12.83 -2.82 3.92
CA LYS A 28 -12.15 -4.13 3.88
C LYS A 28 -11.94 -4.71 2.47
N ARG A 29 -11.82 -3.88 1.42
CA ARG A 29 -11.64 -4.36 0.04
C ARG A 29 -10.67 -3.51 -0.78
N ALA A 30 -9.37 -3.77 -0.61
CA ALA A 30 -8.34 -3.89 -1.66
C ALA A 30 -6.97 -4.05 -1.00
N GLY A 31 -6.49 -5.30 -0.82
CA GLY A 31 -5.10 -5.65 -0.55
C GLY A 31 -4.35 -4.83 0.51
N GLU A 32 -4.44 -5.25 1.79
CA GLU A 32 -3.71 -4.68 2.92
C GLU A 32 -2.25 -4.32 2.60
N TRP A 33 -1.99 -3.04 2.40
CA TRP A 33 -0.67 -2.44 2.56
C TRP A 33 -0.45 -2.29 4.07
N PRO A 34 0.60 -2.90 4.67
CA PRO A 34 0.79 -2.80 6.10
C PRO A 34 1.06 -1.36 6.52
N GLU A 35 0.65 -0.98 7.74
CA GLU A 35 0.87 0.38 8.27
C GLU A 35 2.35 0.79 8.22
N ILE A 36 3.23 -0.19 8.40
CA ILE A 36 4.67 -0.06 8.24
C ILE A 36 5.10 -0.99 7.09
N PRO A 37 5.63 -0.46 5.98
CA PRO A 37 6.16 -1.27 4.89
C PRO A 37 7.25 -2.24 5.40
N PRO A 38 7.26 -3.51 4.95
CA PRO A 38 8.30 -4.46 5.34
C PRO A 38 9.59 -4.11 4.60
N ILE A 39 10.43 -3.30 5.24
CA ILE A 39 11.72 -2.87 4.69
C ILE A 39 12.76 -3.98 4.89
N LEU A 40 13.32 -4.48 3.80
CA LEU A 40 14.51 -5.32 3.82
C LEU A 40 15.75 -4.45 3.58
N ALA A 41 16.62 -4.36 4.59
CA ALA A 41 17.90 -3.69 4.48
C ALA A 41 19.04 -4.66 4.13
N GLY A 42 20.04 -4.18 3.40
CA GLY A 42 21.28 -4.92 3.16
C GLY A 42 22.11 -4.32 2.02
N ARG A 43 23.16 -5.03 1.61
CA ARG A 43 24.05 -4.58 0.53
C ARG A 43 23.51 -4.92 -0.85
N ALA A 44 23.65 -3.99 -1.78
CA ALA A 44 23.41 -4.17 -3.20
C ALA A 44 24.71 -4.16 -4.00
N SER A 45 24.73 -4.85 -5.14
CA SER A 45 25.70 -4.61 -6.21
C SER A 45 25.00 -4.50 -7.57
N PHE A 46 25.73 -4.51 -8.67
CA PHE A 46 25.15 -4.60 -10.00
C PHE A 46 25.95 -5.52 -10.93
N TYR A 47 25.29 -6.02 -11.97
CA TYR A 47 25.90 -6.91 -12.95
C TYR A 47 26.97 -6.21 -13.79
N GLY A 48 28.13 -6.85 -13.94
CA GLY A 48 29.13 -6.45 -14.93
C GLY A 48 28.70 -6.70 -16.38
N LYS A 49 29.28 -5.97 -17.34
CA LYS A 49 28.90 -6.00 -18.76
C LYS A 49 28.80 -7.41 -19.36
N ARG A 50 29.68 -8.33 -18.93
CA ARG A 50 29.76 -9.74 -19.38
C ARG A 50 28.49 -10.58 -19.21
N PHE A 51 27.55 -10.15 -18.39
CA PHE A 51 26.31 -10.90 -18.16
C PHE A 51 25.23 -10.64 -19.22
N SER A 52 25.42 -9.64 -20.09
CA SER A 52 24.44 -9.30 -21.14
C SER A 52 24.12 -10.49 -22.04
N GLY A 53 22.85 -10.68 -22.38
CA GLY A 53 22.39 -11.75 -23.27
C GLY A 53 22.27 -13.13 -22.62
N ARG A 54 22.86 -13.36 -21.43
CA ARG A 54 22.72 -14.62 -20.69
C ARG A 54 21.29 -14.82 -20.20
N LYS A 55 20.86 -16.08 -20.06
CA LYS A 55 19.54 -16.41 -19.52
C LYS A 55 19.50 -16.11 -18.02
N THR A 56 18.44 -15.40 -17.61
CA THR A 56 18.07 -15.22 -16.21
C THR A 56 17.23 -16.40 -15.73
N ALA A 57 17.03 -16.52 -14.41
CA ALA A 57 16.14 -17.51 -13.82
C ALA A 57 14.67 -17.39 -14.27
N SER A 58 14.24 -16.22 -14.77
CA SER A 58 12.93 -16.06 -15.43
C SER A 58 12.87 -16.65 -16.85
N GLY A 59 13.96 -17.18 -17.38
CA GLY A 59 14.06 -17.74 -18.75
C GLY A 59 14.27 -16.69 -19.86
N LYS A 60 14.19 -15.40 -19.55
CA LYS A 60 14.45 -14.30 -20.49
C LYS A 60 15.94 -13.94 -20.49
N SER A 61 16.44 -13.46 -21.64
CA SER A 61 17.82 -12.97 -21.74
C SER A 61 17.97 -11.65 -20.96
N PHE A 62 19.03 -11.54 -20.19
CA PHE A 62 19.38 -10.36 -19.42
C PHE A 62 19.78 -9.19 -20.32
N GLN A 63 19.37 -7.99 -19.94
CA GLN A 63 19.66 -6.73 -20.64
C GLN A 63 20.03 -5.69 -19.58
N HIS A 64 21.13 -4.98 -19.80
CA HIS A 64 21.66 -4.01 -18.82
C HIS A 64 20.83 -2.75 -18.72
N GLU A 65 20.13 -2.43 -19.81
CA GLU A 65 19.36 -1.22 -20.03
C GLU A 65 17.96 -1.31 -19.41
N LYS A 66 17.54 -2.52 -19.00
CA LYS A 66 16.23 -2.74 -18.37
C LYS A 66 16.33 -2.60 -16.86
N LEU A 67 15.30 -2.01 -16.25
CA LEU A 67 15.15 -1.93 -14.80
C LEU A 67 14.78 -3.29 -14.20
N SER A 68 15.78 -4.16 -14.06
CA SER A 68 15.66 -5.47 -13.46
C SER A 68 16.73 -5.75 -12.42
N ALA A 69 16.52 -6.81 -11.64
CA ALA A 69 17.44 -7.23 -10.60
C ALA A 69 17.34 -8.73 -10.30
N ALA A 70 18.40 -9.27 -9.71
CA ALA A 70 18.44 -10.58 -9.12
C ALA A 70 18.30 -10.50 -7.60
N SER A 71 17.49 -11.37 -7.02
CA SER A 71 17.41 -11.52 -5.57
C SER A 71 16.90 -12.90 -5.20
N ASN A 72 17.39 -13.45 -4.09
CA ASN A 72 16.91 -14.71 -3.52
C ASN A 72 15.84 -14.49 -2.43
N ARG A 73 15.51 -13.22 -2.12
CA ARG A 73 14.58 -12.84 -1.04
C ARG A 73 13.16 -12.57 -1.53
N PHE A 74 12.97 -12.47 -2.84
CA PHE A 74 11.69 -12.13 -3.47
C PHE A 74 11.33 -13.15 -4.57
N PRO A 75 10.04 -13.49 -4.77
CA PRO A 75 9.59 -14.26 -5.92
C PRO A 75 10.03 -13.64 -7.26
N LEU A 76 10.20 -14.47 -8.29
CA LEU A 76 10.42 -13.95 -9.64
C LEU A 76 9.16 -13.23 -10.12
N GLY A 77 9.34 -12.10 -10.81
CA GLY A 77 8.27 -11.24 -11.30
C GLY A 77 7.87 -10.12 -10.35
N THR A 78 8.24 -10.19 -9.06
CA THR A 78 7.94 -9.14 -8.08
C THR A 78 8.54 -7.80 -8.50
N MET A 79 7.75 -6.74 -8.42
CA MET A 79 8.23 -5.37 -8.50
C MET A 79 8.68 -4.93 -7.11
N VAL A 80 9.85 -4.32 -7.00
CA VAL A 80 10.36 -3.79 -5.72
C VAL A 80 10.83 -2.35 -5.91
N ALA A 81 10.60 -1.52 -4.91
CA ALA A 81 11.25 -0.22 -4.79
C ALA A 81 12.56 -0.41 -4.03
N VAL A 82 13.64 0.20 -4.51
CA VAL A 82 14.98 0.13 -3.94
C VAL A 82 15.49 1.55 -3.75
N ARG A 83 15.93 1.90 -2.53
CA ARG A 83 16.53 3.20 -2.25
C ARG A 83 17.87 3.07 -1.56
N ARG A 84 18.72 4.09 -1.69
CA ARG A 84 19.89 4.28 -0.84
C ARG A 84 19.47 5.06 0.41
N PRO A 85 19.76 4.56 1.63
CA PRO A 85 19.45 5.28 2.87
C PRO A 85 20.00 6.69 2.86
N LEU A 86 19.28 7.63 3.49
CA LEU A 86 19.68 9.03 3.66
C LEU A 86 19.89 9.81 2.34
N SER A 87 19.44 9.28 1.20
CA SER A 87 19.52 9.92 -0.11
C SER A 87 18.15 10.00 -0.78
N THR A 88 18.05 10.79 -1.84
CA THR A 88 16.85 10.87 -2.70
C THR A 88 16.83 9.80 -3.79
N TYR A 89 17.88 8.98 -3.92
CA TYR A 89 17.99 7.99 -4.98
C TYR A 89 17.09 6.78 -4.70
N CYS A 90 16.14 6.55 -5.61
CA CYS A 90 15.17 5.48 -5.53
C CYS A 90 14.85 4.97 -6.94
N VAL A 91 14.81 3.65 -7.12
CA VAL A 91 14.44 3.01 -8.39
C VAL A 91 13.48 1.84 -8.16
N VAL A 92 12.51 1.70 -9.06
CA VAL A 92 11.63 0.53 -9.11
C VAL A 92 12.20 -0.47 -10.11
N VAL A 93 12.38 -1.72 -9.68
CA VAL A 93 12.91 -2.80 -10.52
C VAL A 93 12.06 -4.04 -10.47
N ARG A 94 12.12 -4.86 -11.52
CA ARG A 94 11.55 -6.21 -11.54
C ARG A 94 12.57 -7.24 -11.13
N ILE A 95 12.22 -8.12 -10.20
CA ILE A 95 13.01 -9.31 -9.89
C ILE A 95 12.85 -10.33 -11.01
N ASN A 96 13.90 -10.61 -11.77
CA ASN A 96 13.86 -11.54 -12.90
C ASN A 96 14.93 -12.63 -12.84
N ASP A 97 15.81 -12.60 -11.85
CA ASP A 97 16.92 -13.54 -11.73
C ASP A 97 17.23 -13.92 -10.27
N ARG A 98 18.14 -14.89 -10.10
CA ARG A 98 18.64 -15.38 -8.82
C ARG A 98 20.13 -15.11 -8.68
N MET A 99 20.55 -14.85 -7.45
CA MET A 99 21.96 -14.58 -7.14
C MET A 99 22.66 -15.90 -6.83
N GLY A 100 23.86 -16.11 -7.41
CA GLY A 100 24.70 -17.27 -7.13
C GLY A 100 25.60 -17.14 -5.90
N HIS A 101 25.78 -15.93 -5.36
CA HIS A 101 26.67 -15.65 -4.22
C HIS A 101 25.88 -15.07 -3.05
N GLY A 102 26.23 -15.49 -1.83
CA GLY A 102 25.69 -14.91 -0.60
C GLY A 102 26.33 -13.58 -0.21
N GLY A 103 25.72 -12.87 0.74
CA GLY A 103 26.29 -11.64 1.35
C GLY A 103 25.79 -10.30 0.77
N ARG A 104 24.86 -10.35 -0.18
CA ARG A 104 24.09 -9.21 -0.70
C ARG A 104 22.62 -9.58 -0.79
N VAL A 105 21.74 -8.59 -0.74
CA VAL A 105 20.28 -8.79 -0.82
C VAL A 105 19.76 -8.64 -2.24
N ILE A 106 20.46 -7.91 -3.10
CA ILE A 106 20.06 -7.64 -4.48
C ILE A 106 21.26 -7.34 -5.39
N ASP A 107 21.23 -7.85 -6.62
CA ASP A 107 22.15 -7.46 -7.71
C ASP A 107 21.34 -6.77 -8.81
N LEU A 108 21.59 -5.48 -9.01
CA LEU A 108 20.86 -4.62 -9.95
C LEU A 108 21.41 -4.75 -11.38
N SER A 109 20.57 -4.41 -12.35
CA SER A 109 21.01 -4.04 -13.70
C SER A 109 21.85 -2.75 -13.67
N ARG A 110 22.66 -2.53 -14.71
CA ARG A 110 23.46 -1.30 -14.81
C ARG A 110 22.59 -0.04 -14.88
N ALA A 111 21.50 -0.06 -15.64
CA ALA A 111 20.56 1.07 -15.70
C ALA A 111 19.94 1.39 -14.33
N ALA A 112 19.55 0.37 -13.56
CA ALA A 112 19.04 0.60 -12.21
C ALA A 112 20.13 1.14 -11.26
N ALA A 113 21.38 0.67 -11.39
CA ALA A 113 22.51 1.15 -10.61
C ALA A 113 22.91 2.60 -10.95
N GLU A 114 22.77 3.01 -12.21
CA GLU A 114 22.94 4.40 -12.65
C GLU A 114 21.89 5.31 -11.98
N LEU A 115 20.61 4.94 -12.03
CA LEU A 115 19.52 5.68 -11.38
C LEU A 115 19.66 5.73 -9.85
N LEU A 116 20.23 4.68 -9.26
CA LEU A 116 20.49 4.61 -7.83
C LEU A 116 21.81 5.34 -7.43
N GLY A 117 22.55 5.88 -8.39
CA GLY A 117 23.79 6.61 -8.15
C GLY A 117 24.87 5.75 -7.52
N MET A 118 25.02 4.49 -7.95
CA MET A 118 25.93 3.53 -7.32
C MET A 118 27.01 2.94 -8.25
N ILE A 119 27.17 3.49 -9.46
CA ILE A 119 28.16 2.97 -10.43
C ILE A 119 29.59 3.07 -9.92
N GLU A 120 29.97 4.21 -9.33
CA GLU A 120 31.34 4.45 -8.87
C GLU A 120 31.68 3.66 -7.60
N VAL A 121 30.74 3.57 -6.66
CA VAL A 121 30.95 2.85 -5.39
C VAL A 121 30.90 1.33 -5.56
N GLY A 122 30.24 0.83 -6.61
CA GLY A 122 30.13 -0.60 -6.91
C GLY A 122 29.16 -1.36 -6.01
N VAL A 123 29.34 -1.24 -4.69
CA VAL A 123 28.55 -1.89 -3.64
C VAL A 123 28.14 -0.84 -2.61
N THR A 124 26.87 -0.81 -2.22
CA THR A 124 26.34 0.13 -1.22
C THR A 124 25.21 -0.51 -0.42
N ASP A 125 24.91 0.05 0.75
CA ASP A 125 23.70 -0.30 1.50
C ASP A 125 22.44 0.24 0.79
N VAL A 126 21.37 -0.55 0.85
CA VAL A 126 20.05 -0.25 0.28
C VAL A 126 18.94 -0.71 1.21
N GLU A 127 17.77 -0.12 1.01
CA GLU A 127 16.50 -0.56 1.57
C GLU A 127 15.55 -0.96 0.43
N ILE A 128 14.82 -2.05 0.61
CA ILE A 128 13.97 -2.66 -0.42
C ILE A 128 12.58 -2.92 0.14
N VAL A 129 11.55 -2.53 -0.60
CA VAL A 129 10.15 -2.81 -0.29
C VAL A 129 9.45 -3.44 -1.50
N PRO A 130 8.65 -4.52 -1.33
CA PRO A 130 7.78 -5.02 -2.39
C PRO A 130 6.79 -3.93 -2.84
N LEU A 131 6.73 -3.65 -4.13
CA LEU A 131 5.84 -2.62 -4.66
C LEU A 131 4.37 -3.12 -4.62
N PRO A 132 3.42 -2.35 -4.06
CA PRO A 132 2.02 -2.71 -4.07
C PRO A 132 1.45 -2.60 -5.48
N LYS A 133 0.41 -3.39 -5.77
CA LYS A 133 -0.24 -3.38 -7.08
C LYS A 133 -0.72 -1.99 -7.52
N PRO A 134 -1.38 -1.18 -6.67
CA PRO A 134 -1.78 0.19 -7.04
C PRO A 134 -0.64 1.13 -7.47
N LEU A 135 0.61 0.88 -7.04
CA LEU A 135 1.74 1.74 -7.39
C LEU A 135 2.51 1.27 -8.64
N ILE A 136 2.14 0.13 -9.24
CA ILE A 136 2.81 -0.34 -10.45
C ILE A 136 2.52 0.63 -11.60
N GLY A 137 3.56 1.31 -12.11
CA GLY A 137 3.47 2.28 -13.18
C GLY A 137 3.20 3.72 -12.73
N HIS A 138 3.03 3.96 -11.44
CA HIS A 138 2.87 5.30 -10.89
C HIS A 138 4.21 6.06 -10.93
N GLU A 139 4.21 7.35 -11.26
CA GLU A 139 5.43 8.17 -11.38
C GLU A 139 6.21 8.26 -10.05
N SER A 140 5.48 8.49 -8.96
CA SER A 140 6.02 8.54 -7.59
C SER A 140 6.07 7.18 -6.88
N ALA A 141 5.94 6.07 -7.62
CA ALA A 141 5.84 4.73 -7.04
C ALA A 141 6.96 4.40 -6.06
N CYS A 142 8.19 4.79 -6.40
CA CYS A 142 9.35 4.47 -5.58
C CYS A 142 9.27 5.14 -4.21
N THR A 143 9.04 6.47 -4.18
CA THR A 143 8.94 7.24 -2.93
C THR A 143 7.75 6.78 -2.09
N LEU A 144 6.57 6.63 -2.71
CA LEU A 144 5.35 6.22 -2.01
C LEU A 144 5.48 4.82 -1.39
N ALA A 145 6.28 3.92 -1.97
CA ALA A 145 6.50 2.58 -1.41
C ALA A 145 7.18 2.59 -0.03
N PHE A 146 7.89 3.67 0.33
CA PHE A 146 8.54 3.81 1.64
C PHE A 146 7.75 4.68 2.62
N MET A 147 6.58 5.17 2.24
CA MET A 147 5.72 5.96 3.11
C MET A 147 4.64 5.08 3.73
N PRO A 148 4.26 5.34 5.00
CA PRO A 148 3.04 4.75 5.53
C PRO A 148 1.85 5.19 4.67
N PRO A 149 0.80 4.36 4.53
CA PRO A 149 -0.37 4.73 3.76
C PRO A 149 -1.01 5.99 4.37
N VAL A 150 -1.25 7.00 3.54
CA VAL A 150 -1.96 8.21 3.98
C VAL A 150 -3.39 7.82 4.34
N ARG A 151 -3.74 7.88 5.61
CA ARG A 151 -5.14 7.78 6.06
C ARG A 151 -5.82 9.11 5.75
N LEU A 152 -6.64 9.16 4.71
CA LEU A 152 -7.57 10.27 4.54
C LEU A 152 -8.70 10.11 5.56
N PRO A 153 -9.04 11.13 6.37
CA PRO A 153 -10.25 11.07 7.17
C PRO A 153 -11.43 10.90 6.21
N SER A 154 -12.22 9.85 6.41
CA SER A 154 -13.39 9.57 5.57
C SER A 154 -14.25 10.83 5.49
N ALA A 155 -14.66 11.19 4.27
CA ALA A 155 -15.47 12.38 4.00
C ALA A 155 -16.86 12.35 4.66
N GLU A 156 -17.20 11.27 5.37
CA GLU A 156 -18.48 11.02 6.02
C GLU A 156 -18.79 11.94 7.22
N GLY A 157 -17.81 12.72 7.71
CA GLY A 157 -18.02 13.65 8.83
C GLY A 157 -18.39 15.09 8.46
N ARG A 158 -18.46 15.47 7.18
CA ARG A 158 -18.55 16.90 6.79
C ARG A 158 -19.94 17.39 6.36
N LEU A 159 -20.96 16.53 6.42
CA LEU A 159 -22.33 16.86 6.02
C LEU A 159 -23.28 17.14 7.19
N SER A 160 -22.91 16.82 8.45
CA SER A 160 -23.75 17.10 9.63
C SER A 160 -23.68 18.56 10.11
N ASP A 161 -22.58 19.25 9.85
CA ASP A 161 -22.32 20.55 10.50
C ASP A 161 -22.96 21.74 9.77
N ARG A 162 -23.43 21.56 8.53
CA ARG A 162 -24.15 22.62 7.78
C ARG A 162 -25.64 22.70 8.10
N ALA A 163 -26.22 21.69 8.73
CA ALA A 163 -27.64 21.71 9.12
C ALA A 163 -27.91 22.41 10.46
N ALA A 164 -26.85 22.73 11.22
CA ALA A 164 -26.96 23.45 12.48
C ALA A 164 -26.99 24.98 12.30
N ASP A 165 -26.40 25.50 11.22
CA ASP A 165 -26.28 26.95 11.00
C ASP A 165 -27.57 27.57 10.44
N ASP A 166 -28.39 26.77 9.75
CA ASP A 166 -29.65 27.24 9.13
C ASP A 166 -30.80 27.44 10.14
N ARG A 167 -30.61 27.04 11.41
CA ARG A 167 -31.60 27.26 12.49
C ARG A 167 -31.38 28.55 13.28
N LEU A 168 -30.28 29.26 13.07
CA LEU A 168 -30.00 30.53 13.75
C LEU A 168 -30.34 31.77 12.92
N ALA A 169 -30.74 31.61 11.65
CA ALA A 169 -31.16 32.71 10.78
C ALA A 169 -32.66 33.07 10.87
N GLY A 170 -33.46 32.34 11.66
CA GLY A 170 -34.90 32.60 11.82
C GLY A 170 -35.23 33.59 12.94
N GLY A 171 -34.72 34.83 12.85
CA GLY A 171 -34.90 35.86 13.88
C GLY A 171 -35.49 37.17 13.33
N GLN A 172 -36.80 37.34 13.52
CA GLN A 172 -37.54 38.61 13.64
C GLN A 172 -37.57 39.55 12.41
N ALA A 173 -38.59 39.36 11.56
CA ALA A 173 -39.15 40.45 10.78
C ALA A 173 -40.25 41.13 11.61
N SER A 174 -39.94 42.30 12.15
CA SER A 174 -40.89 43.22 12.76
C SER A 174 -41.69 43.93 11.68
N ASP A 175 -42.99 43.64 11.59
CA ASP A 175 -43.94 44.42 10.79
C ASP A 175 -44.22 45.75 11.50
N ASN A 176 -43.63 46.83 11.00
CA ASN A 176 -44.09 48.19 11.32
C ASN A 176 -43.72 49.18 10.22
N TRP A 177 -44.60 49.36 9.23
CA TRP A 177 -44.67 50.57 8.40
C TRP A 177 -46.10 50.78 7.85
N ARG A 178 -46.80 51.79 8.40
CA ARG A 178 -47.78 52.76 7.80
C ARG A 178 -49.05 52.17 7.16
N ASP A 179 -50.28 52.65 7.39
CA ASP A 179 -50.81 54.00 7.65
C ASP A 179 -51.97 53.99 8.67
#